data_AF-A0A975K8T9-F1
#
_entry.id   AF-A0A975K8T9-F1
#
_cell.length_a   1.000
_cell.length_b   1.000
_cell.length_c   1.000
_cell.angle_alpha   90.00
_cell.angle_beta   90.00
_cell.angle_gamma   90.00
#
_symmetry.space_group_name_H-M   'P 1'
#
loop_
_entity.id
_entity.type
_entity.pdbx_description
1 polymer ?
#
loop_
_entity_poly.entity_id
_entity_poly.type
_entity_poly.pdbx_seq_one_letter_code
_entity_poly.pdbx_strand_id
1 'polypeptide(L)'
;MTRPPIKATRTSESSVSVRSIERITVRVPRAAELLGIGRTKLYELITDGEIDVVKLGRATLITMRSIEALIDRHKVSAANASTARRRGRPRTSFVGLRS
;
A
#
# COMPACT_ATOMS: atom_id res chain seq x y z
N MET A 1 39.14 36.42 10.89
CA MET A 1 39.87 35.95 9.70
C MET A 1 38.95 35.07 8.89
N THR A 2 38.38 35.65 7.85
CA THR A 2 37.41 35.03 6.94
C THR A 2 38.09 33.89 6.17
N ARG A 3 37.57 32.66 6.29
CA ARG A 3 37.82 31.63 5.28
C ARG A 3 36.55 31.52 4.44
N PRO A 4 36.52 32.10 3.22
CA PRO A 4 35.42 31.87 2.30
C PRO A 4 35.63 30.49 1.66
N PRO A 5 34.60 29.65 1.49
CA PRO A 5 34.74 28.52 0.59
C PRO A 5 34.09 28.84 -0.75
N ILE A 6 34.97 28.99 -1.75
CA ILE A 6 34.90 28.44 -3.11
C ILE A 6 33.56 28.52 -3.85
N LYS A 7 33.47 29.53 -4.73
CA LYS A 7 32.59 29.49 -5.91
C LYS A 7 33.13 28.47 -6.94
N ALA A 8 32.20 27.68 -7.45
CA ALA A 8 32.14 27.05 -8.77
C ALA A 8 33.14 25.93 -9.13
N THR A 9 32.64 24.70 -9.09
CA THR A 9 32.90 23.72 -10.15
C THR A 9 31.60 23.39 -10.86
N ARG A 10 31.45 23.98 -12.04
CA ARG A 10 30.56 23.55 -13.11
C ARG A 10 31.09 22.19 -13.60
N THR A 11 30.50 21.08 -13.19
CA THR A 11 30.70 19.79 -13.87
C THR A 11 29.42 18.98 -13.75
N SER A 12 28.68 19.05 -14.84
CA SER A 12 27.84 17.99 -15.39
C SER A 12 28.19 16.59 -14.89
N GLU A 13 27.50 16.12 -13.87
CA GLU A 13 27.38 14.70 -13.57
C GLU A 13 25.95 14.29 -13.92
N SER A 14 25.80 13.98 -15.21
CA SER A 14 25.15 12.75 -15.64
C SER A 14 23.87 12.42 -14.87
N SER A 15 22.74 12.97 -15.32
CA SER A 15 21.42 12.44 -15.02
C SER A 15 21.29 11.05 -15.65
N VAL A 16 21.96 10.05 -15.09
CA VAL A 16 21.61 8.65 -15.36
C VAL A 16 20.25 8.48 -14.71
N SER A 17 19.20 8.71 -15.49
CA SER A 17 17.85 8.35 -15.12
C SER A 17 17.86 6.87 -14.83
N VAL A 18 17.89 6.54 -13.53
CA VAL A 18 17.78 5.18 -13.04
C VAL A 18 16.43 4.66 -13.53
N ARG A 19 16.45 3.97 -14.67
CA ARG A 19 15.35 3.11 -15.12
C ARG A 19 15.23 2.02 -14.07
N SER A 20 14.40 2.30 -13.08
CA SER A 20 14.10 1.37 -12.00
C SER A 20 13.53 0.13 -12.66
N ILE A 21 14.22 -0.99 -12.52
CA ILE A 21 13.72 -2.29 -12.99
C ILE A 21 12.45 -2.56 -12.19
N GLU A 22 11.30 -2.31 -12.80
CA GLU A 22 10.01 -2.61 -12.21
C GLU A 22 9.92 -4.13 -12.06
N ARG A 23 9.88 -4.57 -10.81
CA ARG A 23 9.78 -6.00 -10.49
C ARG A 23 8.39 -6.46 -10.91
N ILE A 24 8.33 -7.28 -11.95
CA ILE A 24 7.08 -7.84 -12.45
C ILE A 24 6.44 -8.77 -11.41
N THR A 25 7.28 -9.52 -10.67
CA THR A 25 6.86 -10.42 -9.60
C THR A 25 7.77 -10.34 -8.38
N VAL A 26 7.21 -10.66 -7.22
CA VAL A 26 7.90 -10.73 -5.93
C VAL A 26 7.62 -12.05 -5.24
N ARG A 27 8.55 -12.56 -4.44
CA ARG A 27 8.31 -13.79 -3.65
C ARG A 27 7.33 -13.50 -2.51
N VAL A 28 6.58 -14.53 -2.11
CA VAL A 28 5.65 -14.52 -0.96
C VAL A 28 6.21 -13.83 0.30
N PRO A 29 7.39 -14.21 0.85
CA PRO A 29 7.94 -13.54 2.04
C PRO A 29 8.22 -12.05 1.79
N ARG A 30 8.68 -11.70 0.59
CA ARG A 30 8.96 -10.31 0.24
C ARG A 30 7.69 -9.49 0.08
N ALA A 31 6.62 -10.08 -0.48
CA ALA A 31 5.32 -9.43 -0.57
C ALA A 31 4.74 -9.13 0.82
N ALA A 32 4.91 -10.04 1.78
CA ALA A 32 4.50 -9.83 3.17
C ALA A 32 5.19 -8.60 3.78
N GLU A 33 6.51 -8.48 3.58
CA GLU A 33 7.29 -7.32 4.01
C GLU A 33 6.83 -6.02 3.31
N LEU A 34 6.57 -6.06 2.01
CA LEU A 34 6.13 -4.89 1.23
C LEU A 34 4.75 -4.40 1.65
N LEU A 35 3.83 -5.33 1.95
CA LEU A 35 2.48 -5.02 2.42
C LEU A 35 2.43 -4.69 3.92
N GLY A 36 3.48 -4.99 4.67
CA GLY A 36 3.50 -4.83 6.13
C GLY A 36 2.54 -5.78 6.86
N ILE A 37 2.19 -6.91 6.24
CA ILE A 37 1.25 -7.89 6.81
C ILE A 37 1.96 -9.19 7.22
N GLY A 38 1.42 -9.86 8.23
CA GLY A 38 1.91 -11.18 8.63
C GLY A 38 1.73 -12.22 7.52
N ARG A 39 2.61 -13.24 7.49
CA ARG A 39 2.55 -14.33 6.51
C ARG A 39 1.21 -15.06 6.51
N THR A 40 0.62 -15.26 7.69
CA THR A 40 -0.70 -15.89 7.85
C THR A 40 -1.77 -15.10 7.09
N LYS A 41 -1.80 -13.77 7.28
CA LYS A 41 -2.78 -12.93 6.60
C LYS A 41 -2.58 -12.91 5.09
N LEU A 42 -1.32 -12.94 4.65
CA LEU A 42 -1.01 -13.03 3.24
C LEU A 42 -1.47 -14.36 2.64
N TYR A 43 -1.30 -15.49 3.34
CA TYR A 43 -1.81 -16.78 2.86
C TYR A 43 -3.34 -16.83 2.83
N GLU A 44 -4.03 -16.25 3.82
CA GLU A 44 -5.49 -16.07 3.76
C GLU A 44 -5.89 -15.32 2.49
N LEU A 45 -5.25 -14.19 2.19
CA LEU A 45 -5.54 -13.40 0.99
C LEU A 45 -5.25 -14.15 -0.32
N ILE A 46 -4.27 -15.07 -0.32
CA ILE A 46 -4.04 -15.97 -1.46
C ILE A 46 -5.17 -17.00 -1.57
N THR A 47 -5.61 -17.58 -0.46
CA THR A 47 -6.70 -18.57 -0.42
C THR A 47 -8.05 -17.96 -0.76
N ASP A 48 -8.32 -16.73 -0.32
CA ASP A 48 -9.49 -15.93 -0.68
C ASP A 48 -9.48 -15.51 -2.16
N GLY A 49 -8.35 -15.67 -2.86
CA GLY A 49 -8.21 -15.28 -4.27
C GLY A 49 -8.05 -13.77 -4.47
N GLU A 50 -7.83 -13.01 -3.40
CA GLU A 50 -7.62 -11.56 -3.45
C GLU A 50 -6.22 -11.21 -3.99
N ILE A 51 -5.25 -12.12 -3.85
CA ILE A 51 -3.89 -11.99 -4.37
C ILE A 51 -3.59 -13.15 -5.33
N ASP A 52 -3.38 -12.84 -6.61
CA ASP A 52 -2.93 -13.85 -7.57
C ASP A 52 -1.48 -14.27 -7.31
N VAL A 53 -1.29 -15.58 -7.28
CA VAL A 53 0.02 -16.22 -7.21
C VAL A 53 0.31 -17.02 -8.47
N VAL A 54 1.50 -16.81 -9.02
CA VAL A 54 2.05 -17.62 -10.10
C VAL A 54 3.06 -18.60 -9.50
N LYS A 55 2.80 -19.89 -9.67
CA LYS A 55 3.75 -20.95 -9.31
C LYS A 55 4.74 -21.14 -10.46
N LEU A 56 6.00 -20.78 -10.23
CA LEU A 56 7.11 -21.00 -11.16
C LEU A 56 8.02 -22.08 -10.57
N GLY A 57 7.76 -23.33 -10.97
CA GLY A 57 8.43 -24.51 -10.43
C GLY A 57 8.21 -24.67 -8.92
N ARG A 58 9.29 -24.53 -8.14
CA ARG A 58 9.25 -24.59 -6.66
C ARG A 58 9.00 -23.23 -6.00
N ALA A 59 9.00 -22.14 -6.76
CA ALA A 59 8.83 -20.79 -6.23
C ALA A 59 7.38 -20.31 -6.42
N THR A 60 6.79 -19.80 -5.34
CA THR A 60 5.52 -19.05 -5.40
C THR A 60 5.83 -17.57 -5.52
N LEU A 61 5.38 -16.97 -6.61
CA LEU A 61 5.58 -15.57 -6.93
C LEU A 61 4.23 -14.85 -6.97
N ILE A 62 4.21 -13.62 -6.51
CA ILE A 62 3.05 -12.73 -6.50
C ILE A 62 3.34 -11.63 -7.53
N THR A 63 2.35 -11.32 -8.37
CA THR A 63 2.46 -10.24 -9.34
C THR A 63 2.27 -8.89 -8.64
N MET A 64 3.05 -7.89 -9.06
CA MET A 64 2.90 -6.54 -8.50
C MET A 64 1.48 -5.97 -8.77
N ARG A 65 0.91 -6.29 -9.93
CA ARG A 65 -0.45 -5.89 -10.32
C ARG A 65 -1.52 -6.35 -9.33
N SER A 66 -1.42 -7.58 -8.83
CA SER A 66 -2.43 -8.10 -7.88
C SER A 66 -2.31 -7.45 -6.51
N ILE A 67 -1.09 -7.09 -6.10
CA ILE A 67 -0.84 -6.29 -4.89
C ILE A 67 -1.48 -4.89 -5.03
N GLU A 68 -1.24 -4.22 -6.14
CA GLU A 68 -1.80 -2.89 -6.43
C GLU A 68 -3.34 -2.93 -6.46
N ALA A 69 -3.92 -3.91 -7.16
CA ALA A 69 -5.36 -4.09 -7.24
C ALA A 69 -6.00 -4.31 -5.86
N LEU A 70 -5.34 -5.07 -4.97
CA LEU A 70 -5.80 -5.25 -3.59
C LEU A 70 -5.85 -3.91 -2.84
N ILE A 71 -4.78 -3.11 -2.92
CA ILE A 71 -4.71 -1.81 -2.24
C ILE A 71 -5.81 -0.88 -2.76
N ASP A 72 -6.05 -0.84 -4.08
CA ASP A 72 -7.08 0.01 -4.65
C ASP A 72 -8.50 -0.40 -4.23
N ARG A 73 -8.80 -1.71 -4.13
CA ARG A 73 -10.08 -2.19 -3.57
C ARG A 73 -10.29 -1.72 -2.13
N HIS A 74 -9.25 -1.78 -1.30
CA HIS A 74 -9.32 -1.34 0.09
C HIS A 74 -9.40 0.20 0.22
N LYS A 75 -8.76 0.96 -0.67
CA LYS A 75 -8.87 2.43 -0.72
C LYS A 75 -10.29 2.88 -1.07
N VAL A 76 -10.92 2.26 -2.06
CA VAL A 76 -12.31 2.56 -2.45
C VAL A 76 -13.27 2.25 -1.30
N SER A 77 -13.04 1.15 -0.59
CA SER A 77 -13.86 0.76 0.56
C SER A 77 -13.75 1.76 1.73
N ALA A 78 -12.55 2.28 2.00
CA ALA A 78 -12.35 3.33 3.01
C ALA A 78 -13.04 4.66 2.63
N ALA A 79 -12.97 5.04 1.35
CA ALA A 79 -13.64 6.24 0.83
C ALA A 79 -15.18 6.12 0.94
N ASN A 80 -15.74 4.95 0.61
CA ASN A 80 -17.17 4.69 0.70
C ASN A 80 -17.67 4.66 2.16
N ALA A 81 -16.90 4.07 3.08
CA ALA A 81 -17.24 4.01 4.50
C ALA A 81 -17.29 5.40 5.17
N SER A 82 -16.41 6.33 4.76
CA SER A 82 -16.40 7.70 5.27
C SER A 82 -17.60 8.54 4.79
N THR A 83 -18.09 8.28 3.57
CA THR A 83 -19.30 8.93 3.03
C THR A 83 -20.56 8.40 3.70
N ALA A 84 -20.62 7.10 4.03
CA ALA A 84 -21.75 6.49 4.73
C ALA A 84 -21.90 6.99 6.18
N ARG A 85 -20.81 7.35 6.88
CA ARG A 85 -20.86 7.91 8.24
C ARG A 85 -21.55 9.28 8.33
N ARG A 86 -21.79 9.97 7.21
CA ARG A 86 -22.53 11.25 7.17
C ARG A 86 -24.05 11.11 7.16
N ARG A 87 -24.61 9.91 6.93
CA ARG A 87 -26.06 9.66 7.09
C ARG A 87 -26.28 8.94 8.42
N GLY A 88 -26.70 9.72 9.40
CA GLY A 88 -26.58 9.41 10.82
C GLY A 88 -27.40 8.24 11.36
N ARG A 89 -27.13 7.94 12.63
CA ARG A 89 -28.14 7.41 13.54
C ARG A 89 -28.92 8.61 14.07
N PRO A 90 -30.21 8.82 13.72
CA PRO A 90 -31.00 9.80 14.45
C PRO A 90 -30.98 9.38 15.92
N ARG A 91 -30.53 10.29 16.78
CA ARG A 91 -30.71 10.18 18.23
C ARG A 91 -32.18 10.47 18.48
N THR A 92 -33.02 9.48 18.19
CA THR A 92 -34.46 9.52 18.42
C THR A 92 -34.71 9.67 19.92
N SER A 93 -35.03 10.92 20.26
CA SER A 93 -35.99 11.42 21.26
C SER A 93 -36.04 10.78 22.66
N PHE A 94 -35.47 11.53 23.61
CA PHE A 94 -36.17 12.13 24.76
C PHE A 94 -37.53 11.51 25.14
N VAL A 95 -37.63 10.80 26.27
CA VAL A 95 -38.81 10.75 27.18
C VAL A 95 -38.39 10.27 28.58
N GLY A 96 -38.81 11.00 29.64
CA GLY A 96 -39.06 10.45 30.99
C GLY A 96 -38.03 10.85 32.06
N LEU A 97 -38.10 11.96 32.81
CA LEU A 97 -39.14 12.52 33.70
C LEU A 97 -39.02 12.04 35.17
N ARG A 98 -38.69 13.00 36.06
CA ARG A 98 -38.98 13.07 37.52
C ARG A 98 -38.27 12.03 38.42
N SER A 99 -37.93 12.30 39.68
CA SER A 99 -38.17 13.43 40.60
C SER A 99 -37.11 13.36 41.71
#